data_AF-A0A5M3MUW7-F1
#
_entry.id   AF-A0A5M3MUW7-F1
#
_cell.length_a   1.000
_cell.length_b   1.000
_cell.length_c   1.000
_cell.angle_alpha   90.00
_cell.angle_beta   90.00
_cell.angle_gamma   90.00
#
_symmetry.space_group_name_H-M   'P 1'
#
loop_
_entity.id
_entity.type
_entity.pdbx_description
1 polymer ?
#
loop_
_entity_poly.entity_id
_entity_poly.type
_entity_poly.pdbx_seq_one_letter_code
_entity_poly.pdbx_strand_id
1 'polypeptide(L)'
;MAPQRVVNPPPASGSLSPPETIMEEAKRQGALARKCHELEAKNSVLQEKLDRLLQQNEQMQTNQDVQGEQDAEGRDADADDERDERKKSIKEAGIRTAQIFVIQFCLWTVSDDFNTGAAVDDNEPQDAIHRFGSSHGLLQGQLRDLVACIAEKYDASFRRTSLFNRLFLSQMGDQRSQMIKRVRREAAAEIFGPEITRWLKDPSLRKEHLRKLLGWTRGDDSSVGRYSPLDAPLIHECSIAPYGFDLQTAFLGEIPMKVYAAITRGTTAVQYIEKGHATGAKGSYLSKILSLQNVYPGSIAGACTLACFALSEDTNFVRNDGPTGIDWLEWQNQYLRVLIDGLEKEREPILRVFKTWDMVFYPGTADRGLGARLLEQNKDHGVMLGDGMERALAQVGDAGRVGDDNNGRQLATDSNDGDTKLRRAVIQSSRRGQLSGAEDDGSGDGKGSDDEEQDQDEDRNAPHRNQRGKKRGEGAVRDDDSESESREQPPSKATRSHKDH
;
A
#
# COMPACT_ATOMS: atom_id res chain seq x y z
N MET A 1 39.09 46.83 23.90
CA MET A 1 39.42 46.63 22.47
C MET A 1 38.13 46.25 21.76
N ALA A 2 37.57 47.18 20.98
CA ALA A 2 36.29 47.03 20.30
C ALA A 2 36.52 46.72 18.80
N PRO A 3 35.68 45.90 18.15
CA PRO A 3 35.90 45.51 16.76
C PRO A 3 35.49 46.64 15.80
N GLN A 4 36.35 46.89 14.81
CA GLN A 4 36.14 47.88 13.75
C GLN A 4 35.01 47.43 12.82
N ARG A 5 34.04 48.34 12.63
CA ARG A 5 32.92 48.21 11.71
C ARG A 5 33.42 48.49 10.29
N VAL A 6 33.44 47.47 9.44
CA VAL A 6 33.73 47.60 8.00
C VAL A 6 32.50 48.21 7.32
N VAL A 7 32.66 49.43 6.78
CA VAL A 7 31.64 50.14 6.01
C VAL A 7 31.85 49.77 4.53
N ASN A 8 30.89 49.07 3.94
CA ASN A 8 30.92 48.76 2.51
C ASN A 8 30.61 50.03 1.68
N PRO A 9 31.35 50.29 0.58
CA PRO A 9 31.11 51.42 -0.30
C PRO A 9 29.81 51.22 -1.13
N PRO A 10 29.18 52.31 -1.57
CA PRO A 10 27.97 52.26 -2.38
C PRO A 10 28.24 51.64 -3.77
N PRO A 11 27.27 50.92 -4.35
CA PRO A 11 27.42 50.32 -5.67
C PRO A 11 27.54 51.42 -6.75
N ALA A 12 28.55 51.27 -7.60
CA ALA A 12 28.82 52.15 -8.71
C ALA A 12 27.67 52.14 -9.72
N SER A 13 27.19 53.34 -10.04
CA SER A 13 26.15 53.64 -11.00
C SER A 13 26.57 53.29 -12.43
N GLY A 14 25.68 52.59 -13.15
CA GLY A 14 25.39 52.84 -14.57
C GLY A 14 26.47 52.49 -15.59
N SER A 15 26.69 51.20 -15.84
CA SER A 15 27.19 50.72 -17.14
C SER A 15 25.98 50.48 -18.05
N LEU A 16 25.69 51.41 -18.95
CA LEU A 16 24.71 51.24 -20.02
C LEU A 16 25.12 50.05 -20.89
N SER A 17 24.36 48.96 -20.82
CA SER A 17 24.54 47.78 -21.64
C SER A 17 24.51 48.14 -23.13
N PRO A 18 25.39 47.57 -23.96
CA PRO A 18 25.49 47.91 -25.37
C PRO A 18 24.17 47.59 -26.12
N PRO A 19 23.76 48.44 -27.08
CA PRO A 19 22.48 48.33 -27.79
C PRO A 19 22.30 47.05 -28.63
N GLU A 20 23.35 46.23 -28.81
CA GLU A 20 23.25 44.95 -29.50
C GLU A 20 22.44 43.89 -28.71
N THR A 21 22.45 43.98 -27.38
CA THR A 21 21.75 43.02 -26.50
C THR A 21 20.22 43.08 -26.65
N ILE A 22 19.68 44.28 -26.92
CA ILE A 22 18.23 44.50 -27.07
C ILE A 22 17.71 43.85 -28.37
N MET A 23 18.51 43.88 -29.44
CA MET A 23 18.12 43.32 -30.73
C MET A 23 18.14 41.78 -30.73
N GLU A 24 19.10 41.16 -30.03
CA GLU A 24 19.10 39.70 -29.87
C GLU A 24 17.94 39.22 -29.00
N GLU A 25 17.62 39.93 -27.92
CA GLU A 25 16.49 39.59 -27.06
C GLU A 25 15.15 39.70 -27.80
N ALA A 26 14.95 40.74 -28.61
CA ALA A 26 13.77 40.87 -29.47
C ALA A 26 13.66 39.72 -30.50
N LYS A 27 14.79 39.28 -31.08
CA LYS A 27 14.80 38.13 -31.99
C LYS A 27 14.45 36.82 -31.27
N ARG A 28 14.96 36.63 -30.05
CA ARG A 28 14.68 35.46 -29.21
C ARG A 28 13.21 35.42 -28.80
N GLN A 29 12.64 36.54 -28.36
CA GLN A 29 11.22 36.66 -28.03
C GLN A 29 10.33 36.36 -29.26
N GLY A 30 10.68 36.90 -30.44
CA GLY A 30 9.96 36.60 -31.67
C GLY A 30 10.05 35.13 -32.11
N ALA A 31 11.18 34.46 -31.87
CA ALA A 31 11.31 33.01 -32.11
C ALA A 31 10.47 32.18 -31.14
N LEU A 32 10.40 32.59 -29.87
CA LEU A 32 9.64 31.91 -28.83
C LEU A 32 8.13 32.03 -29.08
N ALA A 33 7.66 33.22 -29.45
CA ALA A 33 6.26 33.46 -29.82
C ALA A 33 5.81 32.58 -31.02
N ARG A 34 6.66 32.43 -32.05
CA ARG A 34 6.38 31.53 -33.18
C ARG A 34 6.27 30.06 -32.75
N LYS A 35 7.15 29.62 -31.84
CA LYS A 35 7.11 28.25 -31.31
C LYS A 35 5.87 27.99 -30.45
N CYS A 36 5.43 28.99 -29.67
CA CYS A 36 4.16 28.92 -28.93
C CYS A 36 2.97 28.74 -29.87
N HIS A 37 2.86 29.57 -30.91
CA HIS A 37 1.79 29.42 -31.89
C HIS A 37 1.83 28.09 -32.67
N GLU A 38 3.02 27.58 -32.99
CA GLU A 38 3.15 26.26 -33.62
C GLU A 38 2.67 25.13 -32.68
N LEU A 39 2.98 25.22 -31.39
CA LEU A 39 2.52 24.25 -30.39
C LEU A 39 1.01 24.33 -30.17
N GLU A 40 0.44 25.53 -30.09
CA GLU A 40 -1.01 25.75 -30.01
C GLU A 40 -1.74 25.14 -31.22
N ALA A 41 -1.22 25.36 -32.43
CA ALA A 41 -1.78 24.77 -33.65
C ALA A 41 -1.71 23.23 -33.63
N LYS A 42 -0.58 22.64 -33.18
CA LYS A 42 -0.45 21.18 -33.02
C LYS A 42 -1.43 20.63 -31.99
N ASN A 43 -1.63 21.36 -30.89
CA ASN A 43 -2.55 20.93 -29.83
C ASN A 43 -4.00 20.93 -30.34
N SER A 44 -4.40 21.97 -31.09
CA SER A 44 -5.71 22.03 -31.74
C SER A 44 -5.94 20.86 -32.71
N VAL A 45 -4.96 20.49 -33.54
CA VAL A 45 -5.06 19.33 -34.46
C VAL A 45 -5.18 18.01 -33.69
N LEU A 46 -4.44 17.84 -32.59
CA LEU A 46 -4.53 16.65 -31.76
C LEU A 46 -5.89 16.55 -31.06
N GLN A 47 -6.46 17.67 -30.61
CA GLN A 47 -7.78 17.74 -29.99
C GLN A 47 -8.87 17.33 -30.98
N GLU A 48 -8.86 17.87 -32.20
CA GLU A 48 -9.79 17.45 -33.27
C GLU A 48 -9.67 15.96 -33.60
N LYS A 49 -8.44 15.42 -33.61
CA LYS A 49 -8.21 14.00 -33.86
C LYS A 49 -8.78 13.13 -32.73
N LEU A 50 -8.65 13.58 -31.48
CA LEU A 50 -9.23 12.90 -30.32
C LEU A 50 -10.76 12.89 -30.41
N ASP A 51 -11.38 14.03 -30.73
CA ASP A 51 -12.84 14.14 -30.87
C ASP A 51 -13.38 13.24 -31.99
N ARG A 52 -12.67 13.15 -33.13
CA ARG A 52 -13.05 12.21 -34.21
C ARG A 52 -12.98 10.75 -33.78
N LEU A 53 -11.97 10.37 -32.98
CA LEU A 53 -11.84 9.00 -32.47
C LEU A 53 -12.95 8.67 -31.45
N LEU A 54 -13.32 9.63 -30.60
CA LEU A 54 -14.45 9.48 -29.68
C LEU A 54 -15.76 9.29 -30.45
N GLN A 55 -16.00 10.10 -31.47
CA GLN A 55 -17.19 9.99 -32.32
C GLN A 55 -17.23 8.65 -33.10
N GLN A 56 -16.09 8.18 -33.60
CA GLN A 56 -16.00 6.85 -34.23
C GLN A 56 -16.30 5.71 -33.26
N ASN A 57 -15.79 5.81 -32.02
CA ASN A 57 -16.10 4.82 -30.99
C ASN A 57 -17.59 4.81 -30.61
N GLU A 58 -18.22 5.97 -30.48
CA GLU A 58 -19.67 6.07 -30.25
C GLU A 58 -20.46 5.44 -31.41
N GLN A 59 -20.09 5.73 -32.66
CA GLN A 59 -20.74 5.11 -33.83
C GLN A 59 -20.55 3.59 -33.86
N MET A 60 -19.37 3.08 -33.50
CA MET A 60 -19.14 1.63 -33.43
C MET A 60 -19.96 0.96 -32.31
N GLN A 61 -20.15 1.62 -31.17
CA GLN A 61 -21.02 1.14 -30.10
C GLN A 61 -22.48 1.12 -30.55
N THR A 62 -22.95 2.21 -31.17
CA THR A 62 -24.33 2.31 -31.67
C THR A 62 -24.62 1.26 -32.76
N ASN A 63 -23.66 1.01 -33.66
CA ASN A 63 -23.81 -0.02 -34.69
C ASN A 63 -23.77 -1.45 -34.13
N GLN A 64 -23.03 -1.70 -33.03
CA GLN A 64 -23.05 -2.98 -32.34
C GLN A 64 -24.41 -3.25 -31.68
N ASP A 65 -25.04 -2.21 -31.11
CA ASP A 65 -26.35 -2.33 -30.49
C ASP A 65 -27.47 -2.56 -31.53
N VAL A 66 -27.40 -1.89 -32.69
CA VAL A 66 -28.42 -2.02 -33.76
C VAL A 66 -28.29 -3.35 -34.54
N GLN A 67 -27.08 -3.88 -34.72
CA GLN A 67 -26.90 -5.22 -35.33
C GLN A 67 -27.21 -6.37 -34.36
N GLY A 68 -27.18 -6.13 -33.05
CA GLY A 68 -27.61 -7.10 -32.05
C GLY A 68 -29.12 -7.34 -32.03
N GLU A 69 -29.94 -6.34 -32.38
CA GLU A 69 -31.40 -6.46 -32.30
C GLU A 69 -32.06 -7.11 -33.53
N GLN A 70 -31.42 -7.11 -34.72
CA GLN A 70 -32.06 -7.62 -35.95
C GLN A 70 -31.74 -9.09 -36.30
N ASP A 71 -30.72 -9.68 -35.68
CA ASP A 71 -30.37 -11.11 -35.85
C ASP A 71 -30.82 -11.99 -34.66
N ALA A 72 -31.45 -11.39 -33.63
CA ALA A 72 -31.80 -12.05 -32.36
C ALA A 72 -33.27 -12.49 -32.22
N GLU A 73 -34.10 -12.43 -33.27
CA GLU A 73 -35.50 -12.88 -33.16
C GLU A 73 -35.70 -14.41 -33.35
N GLY A 74 -34.64 -15.23 -33.25
CA GLY A 74 -34.84 -16.67 -33.39
C GLY A 74 -33.74 -17.64 -32.95
N ARG A 75 -32.70 -17.20 -32.23
CA ARG A 75 -31.68 -18.11 -31.70
C ARG A 75 -31.38 -17.83 -30.23
N ASP A 76 -31.86 -18.75 -29.41
CA ASP A 76 -31.36 -19.15 -28.09
C ASP A 76 -31.03 -18.02 -27.10
N ALA A 77 -32.06 -17.44 -26.48
CA ALA A 77 -31.95 -16.58 -25.30
C ALA A 77 -31.07 -17.20 -24.18
N ASP A 78 -31.04 -18.54 -24.11
CA ASP A 78 -30.20 -19.29 -23.16
C ASP A 78 -28.69 -19.07 -23.37
N ALA A 79 -28.23 -18.83 -24.60
CA ALA A 79 -26.80 -18.64 -24.90
C ALA A 79 -26.27 -17.27 -24.47
N ASP A 80 -27.12 -16.24 -24.50
CA ASP A 80 -26.75 -14.90 -24.06
C ASP A 80 -26.66 -14.80 -22.53
N ASP A 81 -27.58 -15.46 -21.81
CA ASP A 81 -27.55 -15.55 -20.36
C ASP A 81 -26.26 -16.22 -19.86
N GLU A 82 -25.86 -17.37 -20.43
CA GLU A 82 -24.61 -18.05 -20.07
C GLU A 82 -23.37 -17.16 -20.32
N ARG A 83 -23.38 -16.39 -21.41
CA ARG A 83 -22.28 -15.50 -21.77
C ARG A 83 -22.14 -14.36 -20.76
N ASP A 84 -23.24 -13.81 -20.29
CA ASP A 84 -23.26 -12.72 -19.33
C ASP A 84 -22.92 -13.18 -17.91
N GLU A 85 -23.37 -14.37 -17.51
CA GLU A 85 -22.92 -15.02 -16.27
C GLU A 85 -21.42 -15.27 -16.29
N ARG A 86 -20.87 -15.78 -17.41
CA ARG A 86 -19.43 -15.98 -17.57
C ARG A 86 -18.66 -14.67 -17.47
N LYS A 87 -19.11 -13.60 -18.14
CA LYS A 87 -18.49 -12.26 -18.02
C LYS A 87 -18.52 -11.75 -16.58
N LYS A 88 -19.62 -11.95 -15.86
CA LYS A 88 -19.76 -11.56 -14.44
C LYS A 88 -18.78 -12.32 -13.56
N SER A 89 -18.62 -13.62 -13.79
CA SER A 89 -17.65 -14.46 -13.08
C SER A 89 -16.20 -14.02 -13.34
N ILE A 90 -15.83 -13.72 -14.59
CA ILE A 90 -14.51 -13.18 -14.94
C ILE A 90 -14.26 -11.83 -14.25
N LYS A 91 -15.28 -10.95 -14.21
CA LYS A 91 -15.19 -9.65 -13.53
C LYS A 91 -14.91 -9.83 -12.04
N GLU A 92 -15.68 -10.68 -11.37
CA GLU A 92 -15.50 -10.97 -9.96
C GLU A 92 -14.11 -11.57 -9.70
N ALA A 93 -13.68 -12.54 -10.51
CA ALA A 93 -12.37 -13.18 -10.40
C ALA A 93 -11.23 -12.16 -10.52
N GLY A 94 -11.25 -11.29 -11.53
CA GLY A 94 -10.21 -10.26 -11.73
C GLY A 94 -10.12 -9.30 -10.55
N ILE A 95 -11.26 -8.83 -10.04
CA ILE A 95 -11.32 -7.91 -8.90
C ILE A 95 -10.81 -8.58 -7.62
N ARG A 96 -11.30 -9.78 -7.30
CA ARG A 96 -10.92 -10.50 -6.07
C ARG A 96 -9.44 -10.91 -6.08
N THR A 97 -8.95 -11.39 -7.22
CA THR A 97 -7.55 -11.77 -7.37
C THR A 97 -6.63 -10.56 -7.17
N ALA A 98 -6.97 -9.40 -7.73
CA ALA A 98 -6.19 -8.18 -7.53
C ALA A 98 -6.17 -7.72 -6.06
N GLN A 99 -7.30 -7.79 -5.37
CA GLN A 99 -7.39 -7.43 -3.96
C GLN A 99 -6.52 -8.34 -3.08
N ILE A 100 -6.59 -9.66 -3.31
CA ILE A 100 -5.76 -10.65 -2.59
C ILE A 100 -4.28 -10.41 -2.92
N PHE A 101 -3.94 -10.25 -4.20
CA PHE A 101 -2.58 -10.06 -4.67
C PHE A 101 -1.91 -8.84 -4.00
N VAL A 102 -2.58 -7.69 -3.97
CA VAL A 102 -2.05 -6.47 -3.35
C VAL A 102 -1.86 -6.62 -1.84
N ILE A 103 -2.73 -7.37 -1.16
CA ILE A 103 -2.70 -7.52 0.31
C ILE A 103 -1.71 -8.60 0.75
N GLN A 104 -1.58 -9.70 0.01
CA GLN A 104 -0.79 -10.86 0.42
C GLN A 104 0.57 -10.99 -0.26
N PHE A 105 0.75 -10.40 -1.46
CA PHE A 105 1.92 -10.69 -2.30
C PHE A 105 2.72 -9.44 -2.66
N CYS A 106 2.16 -8.52 -3.45
CA CYS A 106 2.93 -7.35 -3.92
C CYS A 106 2.04 -6.13 -4.25
N LEU A 107 2.53 -4.93 -3.92
CA LEU A 107 1.79 -3.67 -4.13
C LEU A 107 1.82 -3.19 -5.60
N TRP A 108 2.79 -3.68 -6.38
CA TRP A 108 2.97 -3.37 -7.80
C TRP A 108 3.29 -4.61 -8.62
N THR A 109 3.05 -4.51 -9.92
CA THR A 109 3.67 -5.40 -10.89
C THR A 109 5.11 -4.95 -11.16
N VAL A 110 6.01 -5.89 -11.45
CA VAL A 110 7.42 -5.60 -11.76
C VAL A 110 7.59 -4.80 -13.06
N SER A 111 6.66 -4.95 -13.99
CA SER A 111 6.64 -4.29 -15.30
C SER A 111 5.28 -3.65 -15.56
N ASP A 112 5.28 -2.57 -16.34
CA ASP A 112 4.06 -1.94 -16.85
C ASP A 112 3.39 -2.81 -17.93
N ASP A 113 4.17 -3.66 -18.61
CA ASP A 113 3.70 -4.64 -19.59
C ASP A 113 3.28 -5.98 -18.96
N PHE A 114 2.96 -5.98 -17.67
CA PHE A 114 2.55 -7.20 -16.96
C PHE A 114 1.28 -7.80 -17.59
N ASN A 115 1.36 -9.09 -17.93
CA ASN A 115 0.28 -9.82 -18.57
C ASN A 115 -0.10 -11.05 -17.73
N THR A 116 -1.31 -11.04 -17.15
CA THR A 116 -1.84 -12.15 -16.33
C THR A 116 -1.94 -13.48 -17.09
N GLY A 117 -2.00 -13.42 -18.42
CA GLY A 117 -2.06 -14.57 -19.32
C GLY A 117 -0.71 -15.17 -19.67
N ALA A 118 0.40 -14.55 -19.26
CA ALA A 118 1.73 -15.08 -19.52
C ALA A 118 1.90 -16.49 -18.91
N ALA A 119 2.66 -17.33 -19.62
CA ALA A 119 3.01 -18.65 -19.13
C ALA A 119 3.99 -18.51 -17.94
N VAL A 120 3.78 -19.34 -16.93
CA VAL A 120 4.80 -19.55 -15.89
C VAL A 120 5.86 -20.44 -16.51
N ASP A 121 7.13 -20.06 -16.39
CA ASP A 121 8.23 -20.91 -16.83
C ASP A 121 8.48 -22.01 -15.80
N ASP A 122 8.20 -23.25 -16.18
CA ASP A 122 8.41 -24.42 -15.32
C ASP A 122 9.89 -24.80 -15.19
N ASN A 123 10.76 -24.31 -16.08
CA ASN A 123 12.20 -24.61 -16.06
C ASN A 123 13.00 -23.67 -15.16
N GLU A 124 12.42 -22.53 -14.80
CA GLU A 124 13.09 -21.60 -13.92
C GLU A 124 13.11 -22.17 -12.50
N PRO A 125 14.24 -22.03 -11.76
CA PRO A 125 14.33 -22.47 -10.38
C PRO A 125 13.13 -22.00 -9.57
N GLN A 126 12.42 -22.97 -8.98
CA GLN A 126 11.21 -22.71 -8.21
C GLN A 126 11.51 -22.13 -6.82
N ASP A 127 12.78 -22.05 -6.43
CA ASP A 127 13.15 -21.48 -5.15
C ASP A 127 12.85 -19.98 -5.15
N ALA A 128 12.07 -19.56 -4.17
CA ALA A 128 11.52 -18.22 -4.11
C ALA A 128 12.62 -17.17 -3.82
N ILE A 129 13.83 -17.58 -3.41
CA ILE A 129 14.99 -16.68 -3.30
C ILE A 129 15.56 -16.31 -4.67
N HIS A 130 15.74 -17.25 -5.61
CA HIS A 130 16.37 -16.95 -6.91
C HIS A 130 15.55 -15.97 -7.75
N ARG A 131 14.24 -15.85 -7.50
CA ARG A 131 13.38 -14.86 -8.17
C ARG A 131 13.87 -13.41 -8.04
N PHE A 132 14.62 -13.07 -6.98
CA PHE A 132 15.16 -11.72 -6.79
C PHE A 132 16.48 -11.45 -7.54
N GLY A 133 17.03 -12.44 -8.25
CA GLY A 133 18.30 -12.31 -8.96
C GLY A 133 18.20 -11.62 -10.33
N SER A 134 17.00 -11.51 -10.91
CA SER A 134 16.78 -10.88 -12.21
C SER A 134 15.37 -10.33 -12.35
N SER A 135 15.17 -9.39 -13.28
CA SER A 135 13.82 -8.88 -13.61
C SER A 135 12.89 -9.97 -14.15
N HIS A 136 13.44 -10.96 -14.86
CA HIS A 136 12.67 -12.11 -15.34
C HIS A 136 12.19 -12.99 -14.17
N GLY A 137 13.09 -13.28 -13.22
CA GLY A 137 12.74 -14.03 -12.01
C GLY A 137 11.68 -13.32 -11.17
N LEU A 138 11.77 -11.99 -11.04
CA LEU A 138 10.74 -11.22 -10.35
C LEU A 138 9.38 -11.34 -11.04
N LEU A 139 9.36 -11.26 -12.38
CA LEU A 139 8.14 -11.42 -13.17
C LEU A 139 7.53 -12.81 -13.00
N GLN A 140 8.34 -13.86 -13.14
CA GLN A 140 7.88 -15.24 -12.97
C GLN A 140 7.41 -15.53 -11.54
N GLY A 141 8.12 -15.00 -10.54
CA GLY A 141 7.70 -15.02 -9.15
C GLY A 141 6.31 -14.40 -8.96
N GLN A 142 6.07 -13.22 -9.53
CA GLN A 142 4.75 -12.57 -9.47
C GLN A 142 3.67 -13.33 -10.26
N LEU A 143 4.00 -13.97 -11.37
CA LEU A 143 3.04 -14.81 -12.11
C LEU A 143 2.64 -16.05 -11.30
N ARG A 144 3.58 -16.66 -10.56
CA ARG A 144 3.28 -17.77 -9.63
C ARG A 144 2.41 -17.29 -8.47
N ASP A 145 2.76 -16.15 -7.86
CA ASP A 145 1.97 -15.51 -6.80
C ASP A 145 0.53 -15.21 -7.30
N LEU A 146 0.39 -14.73 -8.54
CA LEU A 146 -0.91 -14.48 -9.17
C LEU A 146 -1.73 -15.76 -9.33
N VAL A 147 -1.12 -16.86 -9.79
CA VAL A 147 -1.81 -18.15 -9.94
C VAL A 147 -2.31 -18.65 -8.59
N ALA A 148 -1.53 -18.48 -7.52
CA ALA A 148 -1.93 -18.83 -6.16
C ALA A 148 -3.09 -17.98 -5.61
N CYS A 149 -3.26 -16.74 -6.09
CA CYS A 149 -4.37 -15.86 -5.72
C CYS A 149 -5.72 -16.24 -6.34
N ILE A 150 -5.73 -16.95 -7.47
CA ILE A 150 -6.97 -17.28 -8.17
C ILE A 150 -7.66 -18.39 -7.39
N ALA A 151 -8.80 -18.06 -6.77
CA ALA A 151 -9.58 -19.04 -6.02
C ALA A 151 -9.99 -20.22 -6.91
N GLU A 152 -9.95 -21.43 -6.36
CA GLU A 152 -10.25 -22.69 -7.08
C GLU A 152 -11.63 -22.70 -7.76
N LYS A 153 -12.58 -21.90 -7.25
CA LYS A 153 -13.92 -21.75 -7.83
C LYS A 153 -13.94 -21.04 -9.18
N TYR A 154 -12.86 -20.34 -9.55
CA TYR A 154 -12.74 -19.66 -10.83
C TYR A 154 -11.95 -20.51 -11.81
N ASP A 155 -12.36 -20.51 -13.08
CA ASP A 155 -11.62 -21.20 -14.13
C ASP A 155 -10.25 -20.53 -14.33
N ALA A 156 -9.18 -21.32 -14.20
CA ALA A 156 -7.81 -20.86 -14.42
C ALA A 156 -7.59 -20.25 -15.81
N SER A 157 -8.44 -20.58 -16.79
CA SER A 157 -8.43 -19.98 -18.14
C SER A 157 -8.80 -18.49 -18.12
N PHE A 158 -9.52 -18.01 -17.11
CA PHE A 158 -9.94 -16.61 -16.99
C PHE A 158 -8.76 -15.65 -17.04
N ARG A 159 -7.62 -16.03 -16.46
CA ARG A 159 -6.41 -15.18 -16.43
C ARG A 159 -5.85 -14.84 -17.82
N ARG A 160 -6.16 -15.67 -18.83
CA ARG A 160 -5.75 -15.47 -20.23
C ARG A 160 -6.68 -14.52 -20.99
N THR A 161 -7.79 -14.11 -20.38
CA THR A 161 -8.72 -13.17 -21.00
C THR A 161 -8.25 -11.73 -20.83
N SER A 162 -8.41 -10.91 -21.88
CA SER A 162 -8.08 -9.48 -21.83
C SER A 162 -8.92 -8.74 -20.78
N LEU A 163 -10.18 -9.17 -20.57
CA LEU A 163 -11.07 -8.63 -19.56
C LEU A 163 -10.50 -8.82 -18.15
N PHE A 164 -10.03 -10.02 -17.82
CA PHE A 164 -9.39 -10.31 -16.53
C PHE A 164 -8.13 -9.45 -16.35
N ASN A 165 -7.22 -9.44 -17.32
CA ASN A 165 -5.96 -8.68 -17.24
C ASN A 165 -6.22 -7.20 -16.94
N ARG A 166 -7.15 -6.58 -17.70
CA ARG A 166 -7.51 -5.17 -17.53
C ARG A 166 -8.11 -4.89 -16.14
N LEU A 167 -9.04 -5.72 -15.69
CA LEU A 167 -9.67 -5.55 -14.38
C LEU A 167 -8.69 -5.78 -13.25
N PHE A 168 -7.80 -6.77 -13.38
CA PHE A 168 -6.78 -7.05 -12.40
C PHE A 168 -5.85 -5.84 -12.21
N LEU A 169 -5.26 -5.32 -13.29
CA LEU A 169 -4.34 -4.18 -13.23
C LEU A 169 -5.02 -2.90 -12.72
N SER A 170 -6.23 -2.61 -13.21
CA SER A 170 -7.01 -1.46 -12.72
C SER A 170 -7.30 -1.58 -11.23
N GLN A 171 -7.79 -2.75 -10.80
CA GLN A 171 -8.16 -2.97 -9.41
C GLN A 171 -6.95 -2.98 -8.46
N MET A 172 -5.76 -3.40 -8.93
CA MET A 172 -4.53 -3.25 -8.15
C MET A 172 -4.23 -1.77 -7.86
N GLY A 173 -4.36 -0.91 -8.87
CA GLY A 173 -4.18 0.54 -8.72
C GLY A 173 -5.19 1.16 -7.75
N ASP A 174 -6.46 0.77 -7.87
CA ASP A 174 -7.53 1.22 -6.97
C ASP A 174 -7.29 0.77 -5.53
N GLN A 175 -6.93 -0.51 -5.34
CA GLN A 175 -6.66 -1.08 -4.03
C GLN A 175 -5.48 -0.38 -3.35
N ARG A 176 -4.39 -0.15 -4.08
CA ARG A 176 -3.23 0.59 -3.56
C ARG A 176 -3.60 2.02 -3.17
N SER A 177 -4.37 2.71 -4.01
CA SER A 177 -4.86 4.08 -3.73
C SER A 177 -5.74 4.14 -2.47
N GLN A 178 -6.62 3.16 -2.30
CA GLN A 178 -7.45 3.02 -1.09
C GLN A 178 -6.61 2.74 0.16
N MET A 179 -5.60 1.87 0.07
CA MET A 179 -4.68 1.58 1.19
C MET A 179 -3.92 2.83 1.62
N ILE A 180 -3.39 3.62 0.68
CA ILE A 180 -2.72 4.89 0.97
C ILE A 180 -3.68 5.87 1.66
N LYS A 181 -4.87 6.07 1.09
CA LYS A 181 -5.87 6.98 1.66
C LYS A 181 -6.19 6.55 3.10
N ARG A 182 -6.37 5.25 3.32
CA ARG A 182 -6.66 4.72 4.65
C ARG A 182 -5.53 4.97 5.64
N VAL A 183 -4.30 4.64 5.27
CA VAL A 183 -3.13 4.77 6.17
C VAL A 183 -2.78 6.23 6.45
N ARG A 184 -2.73 7.08 5.42
CA ARG A 184 -2.29 8.48 5.56
C ARG A 184 -3.38 9.45 6.00
N ARG A 185 -4.66 9.17 5.74
CA ARG A 185 -5.76 10.13 5.99
C ARG A 185 -6.79 9.62 6.98
N GLU A 186 -7.27 8.39 6.82
CA GLU A 186 -8.42 7.90 7.59
C GLU A 186 -8.02 7.34 8.96
N ALA A 187 -6.88 6.64 9.04
CA ALA A 187 -6.40 5.91 10.22
C ALA A 187 -5.11 6.49 10.81
N ALA A 188 -4.65 7.64 10.31
CA ALA A 188 -3.31 8.15 10.63
C ALA A 188 -3.14 8.42 12.13
N ALA A 189 -4.17 8.98 12.78
CA ALA A 189 -4.15 9.27 14.22
C ALA A 189 -4.01 7.99 15.05
N GLU A 190 -4.73 6.94 14.68
CA GLU A 190 -4.71 5.66 15.38
C GLU A 190 -3.43 4.85 15.07
N ILE A 191 -2.87 4.95 13.86
CA ILE A 191 -1.66 4.21 13.48
C ILE A 191 -0.42 4.84 14.12
N PHE A 192 -0.29 6.17 14.03
CA PHE A 192 0.95 6.87 14.36
C PHE A 192 0.89 7.66 15.67
N GLY A 193 -0.29 7.75 16.29
CA GLY A 193 -0.50 8.56 17.47
C GLY A 193 -0.56 10.08 17.17
N PRO A 194 -0.97 10.88 18.16
CA PRO A 194 -1.20 12.31 17.98
C PRO A 194 0.10 13.08 17.68
N GLU A 195 1.23 12.65 18.23
CA GLU A 195 2.51 13.32 18.04
C GLU A 195 3.00 13.22 16.60
N ILE A 196 3.04 12.02 16.01
CA ILE A 196 3.50 11.87 14.63
C ILE A 196 2.49 12.48 13.65
N THR A 197 1.19 12.33 13.94
CA THR A 197 0.11 12.83 13.09
C THR A 197 0.18 14.34 12.86
N ARG A 198 0.71 15.11 13.82
CA ARG A 198 0.89 16.57 13.66
C ARG A 198 1.84 16.91 12.50
N TRP A 199 2.84 16.07 12.26
CA TRP A 199 3.83 16.26 11.20
C TRP A 199 3.38 15.71 9.85
N LEU A 200 2.39 14.81 9.82
CA LEU A 200 1.94 14.17 8.58
C LEU A 200 1.32 15.14 7.57
N LYS A 201 0.89 16.32 7.98
CA LYS A 201 0.24 17.31 7.11
C LYS A 201 1.21 18.00 6.14
N ASP A 202 2.49 18.08 6.48
CA ASP A 202 3.50 18.84 5.72
C ASP A 202 4.69 17.93 5.34
N PRO A 203 4.99 17.76 4.03
CA PRO A 203 6.18 17.06 3.57
C PRO A 203 7.49 17.47 4.27
N SER A 204 7.69 18.75 4.52
CA SER A 204 8.91 19.29 5.12
C SER A 204 9.04 18.87 6.57
N LEU A 205 7.94 18.89 7.33
CA LEU A 205 7.90 18.41 8.72
C LEU A 205 8.13 16.91 8.80
N ARG A 206 7.60 16.14 7.83
CA ARG A 206 7.88 14.70 7.72
C ARG A 206 9.38 14.46 7.50
N LYS A 207 10.01 15.17 6.57
CA LYS A 207 11.47 15.09 6.34
C LYS A 207 12.25 15.44 7.61
N GLU A 208 11.91 16.51 8.29
CA GLU A 208 12.64 17.01 9.46
C GLU A 208 12.56 16.04 10.64
N HIS A 209 11.35 15.60 11.00
CA HIS A 209 11.10 14.85 12.22
C HIS A 209 11.12 13.33 12.03
N LEU A 210 10.75 12.83 10.85
CA LEU A 210 10.48 11.40 10.66
C LEU A 210 11.53 10.65 9.83
N ARG A 211 12.41 11.33 9.10
CA ARG A 211 13.41 10.65 8.25
C ARG A 211 14.27 9.62 8.98
N LYS A 212 14.57 9.84 10.27
CA LYS A 212 15.33 8.87 11.08
C LYS A 212 14.56 7.57 11.31
N LEU A 213 13.23 7.65 11.47
CA LEU A 213 12.36 6.46 11.57
C LEU A 213 12.32 5.66 10.26
N LEU A 214 12.66 6.30 9.13
CA LEU A 214 12.76 5.68 7.81
C LEU A 214 14.17 5.12 7.50
N GLY A 215 15.05 5.06 8.50
CA GLY A 215 16.40 4.53 8.30
C GLY A 215 17.33 5.49 7.57
N TRP A 216 17.08 6.80 7.67
CA TRP A 216 18.01 7.80 7.16
C TRP A 216 19.34 7.77 7.92
N THR A 217 20.42 7.48 7.20
CA THR A 217 21.79 7.50 7.71
C THR A 217 22.62 8.51 6.93
N ARG A 218 23.56 9.17 7.61
CA ARG A 218 24.56 10.00 6.96
C ARG A 218 25.74 9.09 6.60
N GLY A 219 26.17 9.09 5.35
CA GLY A 219 27.37 8.35 4.96
C GLY A 219 28.61 8.95 5.61
N ASP A 220 29.57 8.11 6.00
CA ASP A 220 30.84 8.56 6.59
C ASP A 220 31.64 9.45 5.63
N ASP A 221 31.57 9.14 4.32
CA ASP A 221 32.34 9.80 3.27
C ASP A 221 31.52 10.76 2.39
N SER A 222 30.19 10.81 2.56
CA SER A 222 29.30 11.60 1.70
C SER A 222 28.48 12.61 2.51
N SER A 223 28.52 13.87 2.06
CA SER A 223 27.59 14.91 2.51
C SER A 223 26.12 14.54 2.25
N VAL A 224 25.88 13.59 1.35
CA VAL A 224 24.58 13.05 0.98
C VAL A 224 24.25 11.87 1.90
N GLY A 225 23.17 11.99 2.68
CA GLY A 225 22.63 10.85 3.41
C GLY A 225 21.79 9.95 2.52
N ARG A 226 21.48 8.76 3.02
CA ARG A 226 20.70 7.74 2.30
C ARG A 226 19.68 7.09 3.23
N TYR A 227 18.58 6.65 2.65
CA TYR A 227 17.61 5.81 3.35
C TYR A 227 17.99 4.33 3.18
N SER A 228 17.70 3.52 4.20
CA SER A 228 17.87 2.08 4.18
C SER A 228 16.59 1.42 4.71
N PRO A 229 15.91 0.57 3.91
CA PRO A 229 14.67 -0.05 4.35
C PRO A 229 14.88 -0.94 5.57
N LEU A 230 15.97 -1.73 5.58
CA LEU A 230 16.26 -2.67 6.66
C LEU A 230 16.77 -1.99 7.93
N ASP A 231 17.29 -0.77 7.85
CA ASP A 231 17.72 -0.02 9.04
C ASP A 231 16.63 0.92 9.56
N ALA A 232 15.42 0.88 9.00
CA ALA A 232 14.32 1.75 9.41
C ALA A 232 13.77 1.34 10.78
N PRO A 233 13.96 2.13 11.86
CA PRO A 233 13.57 1.71 13.20
C PRO A 233 12.09 1.30 13.30
N LEU A 234 11.19 1.90 12.51
CA LEU A 234 9.76 1.62 12.55
C LEU A 234 9.38 0.16 12.24
N ILE A 235 10.24 -0.59 11.52
CA ILE A 235 9.97 -2.00 11.22
C ILE A 235 10.37 -2.92 12.39
N HIS A 236 11.14 -2.41 13.34
CA HIS A 236 11.64 -3.17 14.48
C HIS A 236 10.70 -3.10 15.68
N GLU A 237 10.71 -4.16 16.49
CA GLU A 237 10.07 -4.19 17.81
C GLU A 237 10.48 -2.96 18.64
N CYS A 238 9.51 -2.34 19.33
CA CYS A 238 9.69 -1.09 20.09
C CYS A 238 10.23 0.11 19.29
N SER A 239 10.26 0.05 17.94
CA SER A 239 10.87 1.07 17.09
C SER A 239 12.35 1.34 17.41
N ILE A 240 13.08 0.32 17.88
CA ILE A 240 14.47 0.44 18.33
C ILE A 240 15.37 -0.42 17.44
N ALA A 241 16.28 0.23 16.71
CA ALA A 241 17.32 -0.41 15.89
C ALA A 241 18.69 0.28 16.14
N PRO A 242 19.25 0.16 17.36
CA PRO A 242 20.38 0.98 17.80
C PRO A 242 21.66 0.66 17.02
N TYR A 243 21.74 -0.53 16.43
CA TYR A 243 22.88 -1.01 15.65
C TYR A 243 22.50 -1.33 14.20
N GLY A 244 21.36 -0.83 13.72
CA GLY A 244 20.80 -1.13 12.40
C GLY A 244 19.96 -2.41 12.39
N PHE A 245 19.87 -3.04 11.21
CA PHE A 245 19.05 -4.23 10.98
C PHE A 245 19.39 -5.40 11.93
N ASP A 246 18.43 -5.75 12.79
CA ASP A 246 18.41 -6.94 13.63
C ASP A 246 17.23 -7.85 13.27
N LEU A 247 17.54 -9.09 12.88
CA LEU A 247 16.55 -10.08 12.45
C LEU A 247 15.60 -10.52 13.58
N GLN A 248 16.01 -10.41 14.85
CA GLN A 248 15.18 -10.81 16.01
C GLN A 248 14.02 -9.86 16.25
N THR A 249 14.21 -8.59 15.89
CA THR A 249 13.25 -7.51 16.13
C THR A 249 12.62 -7.01 14.84
N ALA A 250 13.24 -7.23 13.68
CA ALA A 250 12.72 -6.83 12.39
C ALA A 250 11.35 -7.45 12.11
N PHE A 251 10.47 -6.65 11.48
CA PHE A 251 9.09 -6.98 11.13
C PHE A 251 8.14 -7.21 12.32
N LEU A 252 8.59 -6.97 13.55
CA LEU A 252 7.75 -6.97 14.76
C LEU A 252 7.33 -5.57 15.19
N GLY A 253 7.60 -4.54 14.38
CA GLY A 253 7.17 -3.17 14.66
C GLY A 253 5.64 -3.02 14.77
N GLU A 254 5.20 -2.28 15.78
CA GLU A 254 3.78 -2.03 16.04
C GLU A 254 3.12 -1.24 14.90
N ILE A 255 3.83 -0.25 14.33
CA ILE A 255 3.32 0.59 13.25
C ILE A 255 2.94 -0.25 12.01
N PRO A 256 3.80 -1.11 11.45
CA PRO A 256 3.41 -2.03 10.38
C PRO A 256 2.19 -2.90 10.73
N MET A 257 2.07 -3.42 11.96
CA MET A 257 0.89 -4.20 12.36
C MET A 257 -0.38 -3.34 12.36
N LYS A 258 -0.31 -2.11 12.90
CA LYS A 258 -1.43 -1.14 12.85
C LYS A 258 -1.83 -0.80 11.42
N VAL A 259 -0.86 -0.63 10.52
CA VAL A 259 -1.10 -0.43 9.09
C VAL A 259 -1.86 -1.62 8.49
N TYR A 260 -1.42 -2.85 8.74
CA TYR A 260 -2.11 -4.04 8.25
C TYR A 260 -3.53 -4.18 8.80
N ALA A 261 -3.72 -3.85 10.08
CA ALA A 261 -5.03 -3.83 10.72
C ALA A 261 -5.98 -2.82 10.06
N ALA A 262 -5.51 -1.59 9.82
CA ALA A 262 -6.29 -0.56 9.15
C ALA A 262 -6.73 -1.01 7.76
N ILE A 263 -5.81 -1.59 6.98
CA ILE A 263 -6.08 -2.07 5.62
C ILE A 263 -7.12 -3.20 5.61
N THR A 264 -6.91 -4.23 6.44
CA THR A 264 -7.68 -5.47 6.36
C THR A 264 -8.97 -5.46 7.19
N ARG A 265 -9.00 -4.67 8.27
CA ARG A 265 -10.08 -4.66 9.28
C ARG A 265 -10.68 -3.28 9.55
N GLY A 266 -10.10 -2.21 9.00
CA GLY A 266 -10.57 -0.84 9.18
C GLY A 266 -9.96 -0.14 10.40
N THR A 267 -10.26 1.15 10.56
CA THR A 267 -9.62 2.04 11.54
C THR A 267 -9.88 1.61 12.99
N THR A 268 -11.10 1.16 13.31
CA THR A 268 -11.46 0.67 14.64
C THR A 268 -10.62 -0.55 15.07
N ALA A 269 -10.12 -1.36 14.12
CA ALA A 269 -9.28 -2.51 14.43
C ALA A 269 -7.92 -2.10 15.00
N VAL A 270 -7.40 -0.93 14.62
CA VAL A 270 -6.14 -0.39 15.13
C VAL A 270 -6.23 -0.17 16.64
N GLN A 271 -7.36 0.36 17.12
CA GLN A 271 -7.62 0.62 18.55
C GLN A 271 -7.69 -0.67 19.39
N TYR A 272 -8.04 -1.81 18.79
CA TYR A 272 -8.06 -3.10 19.49
C TYR A 272 -6.65 -3.66 19.69
N ILE A 273 -5.74 -3.43 18.74
CA ILE A 273 -4.33 -3.81 18.87
C ILE A 273 -3.70 -3.07 20.06
N GLU A 274 -3.94 -1.78 20.20
CA GLU A 274 -3.41 -0.97 21.32
C GLU A 274 -3.86 -1.47 22.69
N LYS A 275 -5.04 -2.10 22.75
CA LYS A 275 -5.59 -2.65 23.99
C LYS A 275 -5.16 -4.10 24.23
N GLY A 276 -4.28 -4.67 23.40
CA GLY A 276 -3.86 -6.07 23.49
C GLY A 276 -4.98 -7.08 23.19
N HIS A 277 -6.08 -6.65 22.55
CA HIS A 277 -7.19 -7.53 22.24
C HIS A 277 -7.03 -8.10 20.83
N ALA A 278 -7.32 -9.40 20.67
CA ALA A 278 -7.49 -9.98 19.36
C ALA A 278 -8.51 -9.14 18.56
N THR A 279 -8.16 -8.78 17.33
CA THR A 279 -8.91 -7.81 16.52
C THR A 279 -10.22 -8.42 15.98
N GLY A 280 -11.18 -8.67 16.86
CA GLY A 280 -12.53 -9.10 16.54
C GLY A 280 -13.39 -7.94 16.08
N ALA A 281 -13.17 -7.44 14.86
CA ALA A 281 -14.02 -6.40 14.31
C ALA A 281 -15.46 -6.93 14.13
N LYS A 282 -16.44 -6.25 14.74
CA LYS A 282 -17.87 -6.51 14.48
C LYS A 282 -18.20 -6.03 13.06
N GLY A 283 -18.57 -6.94 12.17
CA GLY A 283 -19.03 -6.61 10.82
C GLY A 283 -18.31 -7.34 9.69
N SER A 284 -18.59 -6.94 8.46
CA SER A 284 -17.88 -7.40 7.26
C SER A 284 -16.64 -6.54 7.05
N TYR A 285 -15.46 -7.13 7.14
CA TYR A 285 -14.20 -6.47 6.88
C TYR A 285 -13.43 -7.18 5.76
N LEU A 286 -12.43 -6.50 5.18
CA LEU A 286 -11.80 -6.95 3.94
C LEU A 286 -11.16 -8.33 4.08
N SER A 287 -10.49 -8.64 5.19
CA SER A 287 -9.94 -9.99 5.37
C SER A 287 -11.01 -11.07 5.45
N LYS A 288 -12.20 -10.80 6.01
CA LYS A 288 -13.33 -11.72 5.98
C LYS A 288 -13.93 -11.87 4.58
N ILE A 289 -14.09 -10.75 3.86
CA ILE A 289 -14.61 -10.74 2.48
C ILE A 289 -13.70 -11.54 1.56
N LEU A 290 -12.38 -11.44 1.75
CA LEU A 290 -11.37 -12.15 0.96
C LEU A 290 -11.02 -13.52 1.54
N SER A 291 -11.66 -13.93 2.64
CA SER A 291 -11.39 -15.21 3.32
C SER A 291 -9.90 -15.43 3.65
N LEU A 292 -9.20 -14.37 4.07
CA LEU A 292 -7.80 -14.47 4.48
C LEU A 292 -7.71 -15.23 5.80
N GLN A 293 -6.84 -16.24 5.83
CA GLN A 293 -6.66 -17.11 6.99
C GLN A 293 -5.32 -16.94 7.68
N ASN A 294 -4.29 -16.46 6.98
CA ASN A 294 -2.95 -16.27 7.51
C ASN A 294 -2.30 -15.03 6.89
N VAL A 295 -1.22 -14.59 7.50
CA VAL A 295 -0.34 -13.53 7.00
C VAL A 295 0.70 -14.13 6.06
N TYR A 296 0.91 -13.46 4.93
CA TYR A 296 1.88 -13.84 3.90
C TYR A 296 3.09 -12.88 3.90
N PRO A 297 4.25 -13.27 3.35
CA PRO A 297 5.42 -12.38 3.27
C PRO A 297 5.09 -11.02 2.67
N GLY A 298 4.26 -10.98 1.61
CA GLY A 298 3.85 -9.74 0.97
C GLY A 298 2.94 -8.86 1.82
N SER A 299 2.16 -9.44 2.74
CA SER A 299 1.39 -8.67 3.73
C SER A 299 2.30 -7.87 4.66
N ILE A 300 3.34 -8.52 5.19
CA ILE A 300 4.29 -7.89 6.12
C ILE A 300 5.13 -6.85 5.37
N ALA A 301 5.71 -7.24 4.23
CA ALA A 301 6.50 -6.34 3.40
C ALA A 301 5.69 -5.13 2.91
N GLY A 302 4.45 -5.36 2.47
CA GLY A 302 3.54 -4.30 2.03
C GLY A 302 3.17 -3.34 3.16
N ALA A 303 2.90 -3.86 4.36
CA ALA A 303 2.61 -3.04 5.53
C ALA A 303 3.82 -2.20 5.97
N CYS A 304 5.04 -2.76 5.97
CA CYS A 304 6.27 -2.02 6.25
C CYS A 304 6.51 -0.92 5.21
N THR A 305 6.31 -1.23 3.93
CA THR A 305 6.47 -0.27 2.82
C THR A 305 5.47 0.87 2.94
N LEU A 306 4.20 0.57 3.19
CA LEU A 306 3.16 1.59 3.37
C LEU A 306 3.37 2.44 4.63
N ALA A 307 3.87 1.85 5.72
CA ALA A 307 4.25 2.58 6.93
C ALA A 307 5.38 3.57 6.63
N CYS A 308 6.45 3.10 5.98
CA CYS A 308 7.57 3.95 5.58
C CYS A 308 7.11 5.07 4.64
N PHE A 309 6.33 4.74 3.62
CA PHE A 309 5.76 5.74 2.73
C PHE A 309 4.92 6.74 3.50
N ALA A 310 4.00 6.31 4.37
CA ALA A 310 3.13 7.19 5.14
C ALA A 310 3.89 8.30 5.89
N LEU A 311 5.08 7.98 6.41
CA LEU A 311 5.93 8.91 7.15
C LEU A 311 6.96 9.66 6.27
N SER A 312 7.14 9.27 5.01
CA SER A 312 8.07 9.92 4.06
C SER A 312 7.57 11.27 3.54
N GLU A 313 8.49 12.15 3.13
CA GLU A 313 8.13 13.43 2.50
C GLU A 313 7.41 13.27 1.15
N ASP A 314 7.48 12.09 0.52
CA ASP A 314 6.85 11.84 -0.77
C ASP A 314 5.33 12.10 -0.74
N THR A 315 4.81 12.81 -1.74
CA THR A 315 3.38 13.10 -1.85
C THR A 315 2.62 11.96 -2.51
N ASN A 316 3.24 11.29 -3.47
CA ASN A 316 2.66 10.21 -4.28
C ASN A 316 3.36 8.88 -4.02
N PHE A 317 2.59 7.79 -3.98
CA PHE A 317 3.14 6.43 -3.85
C PHE A 317 3.41 5.83 -5.23
N VAL A 318 4.48 6.31 -5.84
CA VAL A 318 4.96 5.88 -7.16
C VAL A 318 6.17 4.97 -6.98
N ARG A 319 6.59 4.22 -8.01
CA ARG A 319 7.74 3.32 -7.89
C ARG A 319 9.02 4.12 -7.68
N ASN A 320 9.29 5.05 -8.57
CA ASN A 320 10.40 6.00 -8.55
C ASN A 320 9.82 7.40 -8.78
N ASP A 321 10.60 8.46 -8.51
CA ASP A 321 10.25 9.88 -8.73
C ASP A 321 9.73 10.66 -7.51
N GLY A 322 9.87 10.12 -6.30
CA GLY A 322 9.60 10.84 -5.06
C GLY A 322 10.74 11.78 -4.65
N PRO A 323 10.47 12.89 -3.91
CA PRO A 323 11.49 13.74 -3.29
C PRO A 323 12.54 13.00 -2.45
N THR A 324 12.17 11.85 -1.84
CA THR A 324 13.12 11.02 -1.09
C THR A 324 14.10 10.23 -1.99
N GLY A 325 13.77 10.06 -3.27
CA GLY A 325 14.48 9.16 -4.18
C GLY A 325 14.33 7.67 -3.85
N ILE A 326 13.36 7.29 -3.02
CA ILE A 326 13.11 5.90 -2.63
C ILE A 326 12.40 5.15 -3.77
N ASP A 327 12.97 4.02 -4.19
CA ASP A 327 12.24 3.04 -5.00
C ASP A 327 11.37 2.16 -4.09
N TRP A 328 10.07 2.46 -4.04
CA TRP A 328 9.16 1.80 -3.10
C TRP A 328 8.90 0.31 -3.46
N LEU A 329 9.02 -0.07 -4.74
CA LEU A 329 8.93 -1.48 -5.12
C LEU A 329 10.20 -2.23 -4.70
N GLU A 330 11.37 -1.62 -4.90
CA GLU A 330 12.63 -2.21 -4.47
C GLU A 330 12.68 -2.37 -2.95
N TRP A 331 12.18 -1.40 -2.18
CA TRP A 331 12.05 -1.54 -0.73
C TRP A 331 11.15 -2.71 -0.33
N GLN A 332 9.99 -2.85 -0.99
CA GLN A 332 9.12 -4.00 -0.76
C GLN A 332 9.84 -5.33 -1.10
N ASN A 333 10.60 -5.37 -2.19
CA ASN A 333 11.36 -6.56 -2.61
C ASN A 333 12.48 -6.91 -1.62
N GLN A 334 13.14 -5.93 -1.02
CA GLN A 334 14.15 -6.17 0.02
C GLN A 334 13.54 -6.82 1.26
N TYR A 335 12.37 -6.34 1.72
CA TYR A 335 11.64 -6.98 2.81
C TYR A 335 11.18 -8.40 2.44
N LEU A 336 10.58 -8.57 1.25
CA LEU A 336 10.15 -9.87 0.75
C LEU A 336 11.30 -10.87 0.69
N ARG A 337 12.47 -10.45 0.21
CA ARG A 337 13.67 -11.29 0.11
C ARG A 337 14.09 -11.81 1.47
N VAL A 338 14.11 -10.98 2.51
CA VAL A 338 14.47 -11.40 3.87
C VAL A 338 13.45 -12.39 4.44
N LEU A 339 12.15 -12.11 4.28
CA LEU A 339 11.08 -12.95 4.80
C LEU A 339 11.05 -14.32 4.10
N ILE A 340 11.16 -14.35 2.77
CA ILE A 340 11.18 -15.58 1.98
C ILE A 340 12.45 -16.39 2.26
N ASP A 341 13.62 -15.75 2.27
CA ASP A 341 14.90 -16.41 2.61
C ASP A 341 14.85 -17.05 4.00
N GLY A 342 14.24 -16.35 4.96
CA GLY A 342 14.05 -16.86 6.31
C GLY A 342 13.08 -18.03 6.39
N LEU A 343 11.98 -18.02 5.64
CA LEU A 343 11.03 -19.13 5.58
C LEU A 343 11.65 -20.38 4.94
N GLU A 344 12.36 -20.23 3.82
CA GLU A 344 12.99 -21.35 3.13
C GLU A 344 14.11 -22.00 3.96
N LYS A 345 14.86 -21.18 4.72
CA LYS A 345 15.92 -21.64 5.61
C LYS A 345 15.43 -21.97 7.03
N GLU A 346 14.12 -21.93 7.26
CA GLU A 346 13.48 -22.17 8.56
C GLU A 346 14.13 -21.39 9.72
N ARG A 347 14.49 -20.13 9.48
CA ARG A 347 15.11 -19.29 10.51
C ARG A 347 14.10 -18.97 11.60
N GLU A 348 14.40 -19.40 12.82
CA GLU A 348 13.55 -19.20 14.01
C GLU A 348 13.01 -17.77 14.15
N PRO A 349 13.80 -16.68 13.98
CA PRO A 349 13.29 -15.32 14.11
C PRO A 349 12.18 -14.99 13.12
N ILE A 350 12.29 -15.48 11.88
CA ILE A 350 11.29 -15.24 10.84
C ILE A 350 10.04 -16.09 11.07
N LEU A 351 10.18 -17.34 11.52
CA LEU A 351 9.04 -18.15 11.93
C LEU A 351 8.28 -17.50 13.10
N ARG A 352 9.00 -16.90 14.06
CA ARG A 352 8.43 -16.12 15.17
C ARG A 352 7.67 -14.88 14.67
N VAL A 353 8.17 -14.19 13.63
CA VAL A 353 7.46 -13.08 12.99
C VAL A 353 6.09 -13.54 12.48
N PHE A 354 6.04 -14.58 11.64
CA PHE A 354 4.77 -15.06 11.09
C PHE A 354 3.80 -15.53 12.17
N LYS A 355 4.31 -16.29 13.15
CA LYS A 355 3.50 -16.74 14.28
C LYS A 355 2.87 -15.55 15.03
N THR A 356 3.68 -14.55 15.39
CA THR A 356 3.23 -13.32 16.07
C THR A 356 2.11 -12.63 15.30
N TRP A 357 2.33 -12.40 14.00
CA TRP A 357 1.33 -11.79 13.14
C TRP A 357 0.05 -12.63 13.05
N ASP A 358 0.15 -13.94 12.86
CA ASP A 358 -1.02 -14.83 12.77
C ASP A 358 -1.79 -14.90 14.10
N MET A 359 -1.15 -14.81 15.27
CA MET A 359 -1.88 -14.80 16.55
C MET A 359 -2.64 -13.48 16.76
N VAL A 360 -2.08 -12.36 16.30
CA VAL A 360 -2.74 -11.05 16.39
C VAL A 360 -3.95 -10.97 15.45
N PHE A 361 -3.79 -11.46 14.23
CA PHE A 361 -4.79 -11.30 13.17
C PHE A 361 -5.68 -12.53 13.03
N TYR A 362 -5.13 -13.72 12.97
CA TYR A 362 -5.86 -14.95 12.64
C TYR A 362 -5.72 -16.03 13.72
N PRO A 363 -6.11 -15.75 14.98
CA PRO A 363 -5.86 -16.67 16.10
C PRO A 363 -6.49 -18.06 15.93
N GLY A 364 -7.58 -18.18 15.16
CA GLY A 364 -8.23 -19.48 14.88
C GLY A 364 -7.52 -20.38 13.86
N THR A 365 -6.51 -19.85 13.17
CA THR A 365 -5.73 -20.54 12.13
C THR A 365 -4.22 -20.35 12.32
N ALA A 366 -3.78 -19.70 13.40
CA ALA A 366 -2.37 -19.44 13.68
C ALA A 366 -1.53 -20.71 13.84
N ASP A 367 -2.16 -21.84 14.15
CA ASP A 367 -1.55 -23.17 14.21
C ASP A 367 -1.30 -23.79 12.82
N ARG A 368 -1.85 -23.20 11.76
CA ARG A 368 -1.75 -23.63 10.36
C ARG A 368 -1.05 -22.60 9.47
N GLY A 369 -0.61 -21.49 10.04
CA GLY A 369 0.10 -20.43 9.35
C GLY A 369 1.56 -20.77 9.00
N LEU A 370 2.24 -19.86 8.32
CA LEU A 370 3.64 -20.07 7.89
C LEU A 370 4.61 -20.20 9.07
N GLY A 371 4.26 -19.65 10.25
CA GLY A 371 5.02 -19.78 11.49
C GLY A 371 4.74 -21.05 12.31
N ALA A 372 3.81 -21.91 11.87
CA ALA A 372 3.35 -23.07 12.65
C ALA A 372 4.46 -24.10 12.93
N ARG A 373 5.44 -24.23 12.03
CA ARG A 373 6.56 -25.19 12.15
C ARG A 373 7.37 -25.01 13.45
N LEU A 374 7.39 -23.80 14.01
CA LEU A 374 8.05 -23.52 15.29
C LEU A 374 7.43 -24.30 16.46
N LEU A 375 6.16 -24.71 16.37
CA LEU A 375 5.51 -25.53 17.39
C LEU A 375 5.93 -27.00 17.32
N GLU A 376 6.31 -27.49 16.15
CA GLU A 376 6.76 -28.88 15.98
C GLU A 376 8.17 -29.07 16.53
N GLN A 377 9.08 -28.15 16.21
CA GLN A 377 10.48 -28.21 16.69
C GLN A 377 10.59 -28.10 18.22
N ASN A 378 9.71 -27.33 18.87
CA ASN A 378 9.73 -27.18 20.33
C ASN A 378 9.09 -28.34 21.09
N LYS A 379 8.19 -29.11 20.46
CA LYS A 379 7.66 -30.36 21.05
C LYS A 379 8.75 -31.41 21.21
N ASP A 380 9.72 -31.43 20.29
CA ASP A 380 10.86 -32.34 20.34
C ASP A 380 11.96 -31.88 21.31
N HIS A 381 12.01 -30.58 21.65
CA HIS A 381 13.05 -30.00 22.53
C HIS A 381 12.60 -29.65 23.95
N GLY A 382 11.31 -29.83 24.31
CA GLY A 382 10.84 -29.70 25.69
C GLY A 382 10.94 -28.29 26.30
N VAL A 383 11.22 -27.25 25.50
CA VAL A 383 11.33 -25.86 25.98
C VAL A 383 9.97 -25.18 25.88
N MET A 384 9.34 -24.95 27.03
CA MET A 384 8.05 -24.25 27.19
C MET A 384 8.16 -22.78 26.77
N LEU A 385 7.73 -22.46 25.55
CA LEU A 385 7.66 -21.09 24.99
C LEU A 385 6.43 -20.28 25.48
N GLY A 386 5.67 -20.78 26.45
CA GLY A 386 4.45 -20.15 26.97
C GLY A 386 4.69 -18.80 27.66
N ASP A 387 5.76 -18.70 28.44
CA ASP A 387 5.98 -17.54 29.33
C ASP A 387 6.48 -16.28 28.61
N GLY A 388 7.23 -16.42 27.51
CA GLY A 388 7.87 -15.27 26.83
C GLY A 388 6.87 -14.43 26.05
N MET A 389 5.87 -15.08 25.45
CA MET A 389 4.90 -14.42 24.60
C MET A 389 3.75 -13.79 25.40
N GLU A 390 3.36 -14.42 26.50
CA GLU A 390 2.43 -13.84 27.47
C GLU A 390 3.04 -12.61 28.17
N ARG A 391 4.36 -12.61 28.42
CA ARG A 391 5.10 -11.42 28.85
C ARG A 391 5.20 -10.32 27.79
N ALA A 392 5.38 -10.66 26.50
CA ALA A 392 5.38 -9.66 25.43
C ALA A 392 4.01 -8.97 25.27
N LEU A 393 2.92 -9.73 25.39
CA LEU A 393 1.56 -9.18 25.40
C LEU A 393 1.22 -8.41 26.70
N ALA A 394 1.78 -8.83 27.84
CA ALA A 394 1.59 -8.14 29.12
C ALA A 394 2.45 -6.86 29.27
N GLN A 395 3.65 -6.80 28.68
CA GLN A 395 4.53 -5.62 28.75
C GLN A 395 4.00 -4.43 27.93
N VAL A 396 3.22 -4.69 26.87
CA VAL A 396 2.52 -3.64 26.12
C VAL A 396 1.38 -3.01 26.95
N GLY A 397 0.85 -3.73 27.96
CA GLY A 397 -0.18 -3.22 28.86
C GLY A 397 0.32 -2.39 30.04
N ASP A 398 1.61 -2.48 30.40
CA ASP A 398 2.14 -1.94 31.67
C ASP A 398 3.17 -0.80 31.51
N ALA A 399 3.57 -0.45 30.27
CA ALA A 399 4.51 0.65 30.00
C ALA A 399 3.93 2.08 30.21
N GLY A 400 2.73 2.19 30.80
CA GLY A 400 2.04 3.46 31.03
C GLY A 400 2.30 4.12 32.38
N ARG A 401 3.13 3.55 33.28
CA ARG A 401 3.40 4.15 34.59
C ARG A 401 4.83 3.92 35.07
N VAL A 402 5.39 4.99 35.64
CA VAL A 402 6.71 5.12 36.29
C VAL A 402 7.84 5.30 35.26
N GLY A 403 8.66 6.34 35.31
CA GLY A 403 8.94 7.33 36.35
C GLY A 403 10.33 7.83 36.04
N ASP A 404 10.45 9.15 35.96
CA ASP A 404 11.68 9.92 35.86
C ASP A 404 12.68 9.41 36.91
N ASP A 405 13.84 8.92 36.50
CA ASP A 405 15.06 9.08 37.29
C ASP A 405 16.37 8.81 36.51
N ASN A 406 17.22 9.80 36.71
CA ASN A 406 18.52 10.08 36.18
C ASN A 406 19.61 9.22 36.84
N ASN A 407 20.46 8.50 36.09
CA ASN A 407 21.90 8.50 36.37
C ASN A 407 22.74 7.81 35.28
N GLY A 408 23.85 8.46 34.92
CA GLY A 408 24.85 7.92 34.00
C GLY A 408 25.79 6.91 34.64
N ARG A 409 26.29 5.98 33.82
CA ARG A 409 27.63 5.41 34.00
C ARG A 409 28.15 4.81 32.69
N GLN A 410 29.31 5.31 32.29
CA GLN A 410 30.21 4.70 31.31
C GLN A 410 30.62 3.30 31.76
N LEU A 411 30.78 2.38 30.80
CA LEU A 411 31.88 1.41 30.78
C LEU A 411 32.04 0.83 29.37
N ALA A 412 33.30 0.62 29.02
CA ALA A 412 33.83 0.35 27.71
C ALA A 412 34.08 -1.16 27.47
N THR A 413 34.28 -1.51 26.18
CA THR A 413 35.04 -2.65 25.62
C THR A 413 34.50 -4.06 25.95
N ASP A 414 34.51 -5.09 25.11
CA ASP A 414 35.27 -5.40 23.91
C ASP A 414 34.59 -6.60 23.18
N SER A 415 34.83 -6.72 21.87
CA SER A 415 34.81 -7.99 21.07
C SER A 415 33.49 -8.76 20.87
N ASN A 416 33.07 -8.97 19.62
CA ASN A 416 33.59 -10.09 18.81
C ASN A 416 33.04 -10.05 17.37
N ASP A 417 33.92 -10.40 16.44
CA ASP A 417 33.84 -10.25 15.00
C ASP A 417 33.27 -11.54 14.37
N GLY A 418 32.34 -11.44 13.41
CA GLY A 418 31.73 -12.66 12.84
C GLY A 418 30.79 -12.54 11.64
N ASP A 419 30.20 -11.37 11.32
CA ASP A 419 29.07 -11.33 10.38
C ASP A 419 29.18 -10.31 9.22
N THR A 420 30.37 -9.80 8.96
CA THR A 420 30.62 -8.77 7.91
C THR A 420 30.76 -9.33 6.48
N LYS A 421 30.67 -10.66 6.27
CA LYS A 421 30.89 -11.26 4.94
C LYS A 421 29.69 -11.15 3.97
N LEU A 422 28.47 -10.85 4.44
CA LEU A 422 27.34 -10.57 3.53
C LEU A 422 27.35 -9.14 2.94
N ARG A 423 28.13 -8.21 3.50
CA ARG A 423 28.08 -6.78 3.14
C ARG A 423 28.80 -6.42 1.82
N ARG A 424 29.62 -7.31 1.24
CA ARG A 424 30.49 -6.95 0.09
C ARG A 424 30.04 -7.44 -1.28
N ALA A 425 29.10 -8.36 -1.38
CA ALA A 425 28.74 -9.00 -2.65
C ALA A 425 27.64 -8.29 -3.47
N VAL A 426 26.87 -7.38 -2.86
CA VAL A 426 25.66 -6.80 -3.52
C VAL A 426 25.90 -5.40 -4.11
N ILE A 427 27.02 -4.73 -3.80
CA ILE A 427 27.24 -3.31 -4.16
C ILE A 427 28.11 -3.12 -5.43
N GLN A 428 28.72 -4.18 -5.98
CA GLN A 428 29.66 -4.06 -7.11
C GLN A 428 29.07 -4.29 -8.52
N SER A 429 27.80 -4.65 -8.68
CA SER A 429 27.21 -4.96 -9.99
C SER A 429 26.45 -3.83 -10.70
N SER A 430 26.24 -2.66 -10.08
CA SER A 430 25.43 -1.56 -10.69
C SER A 430 26.22 -0.33 -11.18
N ARG A 431 27.53 -0.46 -11.46
CA ARG A 431 28.32 0.64 -12.05
C ARG A 431 28.88 0.28 -13.42
N ARG A 432 28.08 0.48 -14.48
CA ARG A 432 28.58 0.83 -15.83
C ARG A 432 27.49 1.46 -16.69
N GLY A 433 27.73 2.72 -17.10
CA GLY A 433 26.91 3.53 -18.03
C GLY A 433 25.89 4.39 -17.29
N GLN A 434 25.78 5.71 -17.44
CA GLN A 434 26.25 6.64 -18.47
C GLN A 434 26.62 7.99 -17.82
N LEU A 435 27.67 8.61 -18.37
CA LEU A 435 28.04 10.00 -18.18
C LEU A 435 27.43 10.84 -19.32
N SER A 436 27.08 12.10 -19.00
CA SER A 436 26.73 13.28 -19.82
C SER A 436 25.28 13.72 -19.58
N GLY A 437 24.94 14.94 -19.19
CA GLY A 437 25.71 16.16 -18.95
C GLY A 437 24.75 17.34 -18.66
N ALA A 438 25.33 18.47 -18.22
CA ALA A 438 24.76 19.82 -18.04
C ALA A 438 23.66 19.95 -16.96
N GLU A 439 23.90 20.60 -15.81
CA GLU A 439 24.06 22.07 -15.60
C GLU A 439 22.92 22.89 -16.22
N ASP A 440 21.93 23.26 -15.39
CA ASP A 440 21.33 24.60 -15.44
C ASP A 440 20.63 24.91 -14.10
N ASP A 441 21.02 26.05 -13.56
CA ASP A 441 20.78 26.63 -12.26
C ASP A 441 19.83 27.83 -12.42
N GLY A 442 18.60 27.72 -11.91
CA GLY A 442 17.60 28.77 -12.08
C GLY A 442 16.67 28.91 -10.89
N SER A 443 17.11 29.66 -9.90
CA SER A 443 16.28 30.17 -8.80
C SER A 443 15.31 31.25 -9.32
N GLY A 444 14.06 31.21 -8.88
CA GLY A 444 13.05 32.20 -9.24
C GLY A 444 12.07 32.46 -8.10
N ASP A 445 12.44 33.38 -7.22
CA ASP A 445 11.53 34.08 -6.31
C ASP A 445 10.49 34.88 -7.12
N GLY A 446 9.21 34.75 -6.75
CA GLY A 446 8.11 35.50 -7.33
C GLY A 446 7.08 35.86 -6.27
N LYS A 447 7.20 37.11 -5.78
CA LYS A 447 6.26 37.78 -4.88
C LYS A 447 4.90 37.97 -5.54
N GLY A 448 3.88 38.18 -4.71
CA GLY A 448 2.49 38.21 -5.10
C GLY A 448 2.02 39.47 -5.82
N SER A 449 0.74 39.43 -6.13
CA SER A 449 -0.11 40.60 -6.32
C SER A 449 -1.52 40.18 -5.92
N ASP A 450 -2.01 40.83 -4.87
CA ASP A 450 -3.43 41.01 -4.61
C ASP A 450 -4.08 41.63 -5.85
N ASP A 451 -5.23 41.12 -6.26
CA ASP A 451 -6.24 41.93 -6.93
C ASP A 451 -7.62 41.39 -6.53
N GLU A 452 -8.29 42.21 -5.73
CA GLU A 452 -9.71 42.17 -5.45
C GLU A 452 -10.47 42.57 -6.73
N GLU A 453 -11.34 41.70 -7.24
CA GLU A 453 -12.47 42.15 -8.04
C GLU A 453 -13.71 41.37 -7.61
N GLN A 454 -14.55 42.08 -6.86
CA GLN A 454 -15.96 41.79 -6.71
C GLN A 454 -16.61 42.03 -8.07
N ASP A 455 -17.34 41.05 -8.60
CA ASP A 455 -18.54 41.38 -9.35
C ASP A 455 -19.62 40.33 -9.12
N GLN A 456 -20.76 40.88 -8.75
CA GLN A 456 -22.04 40.23 -8.56
C GLN A 456 -22.65 40.02 -9.94
N ASP A 457 -23.11 38.81 -10.26
CA ASP A 457 -24.38 38.60 -10.94
C ASP A 457 -24.64 37.10 -11.15
N GLU A 458 -25.92 36.79 -11.40
CA GLU A 458 -26.49 35.51 -11.82
C GLU A 458 -27.12 34.63 -10.73
N ASP A 459 -28.23 35.16 -10.21
CA ASP A 459 -29.33 34.38 -9.66
C ASP A 459 -30.30 34.00 -10.80
N ARG A 460 -30.21 32.77 -11.33
CA ARG A 460 -31.28 32.11 -12.13
C ARG A 460 -31.02 30.61 -12.35
N ASN A 461 -32.08 29.83 -12.10
CA ASN A 461 -32.34 28.43 -12.47
C ASN A 461 -31.81 27.30 -11.56
N ALA A 462 -32.66 26.95 -10.58
CA ALA A 462 -32.73 25.60 -9.99
C ALA A 462 -33.82 24.75 -10.68
N PRO A 463 -33.60 23.45 -10.96
CA PRO A 463 -34.58 22.60 -11.62
C PRO A 463 -35.52 21.82 -10.68
N HIS A 464 -36.68 21.52 -11.25
CA HIS A 464 -37.80 20.67 -10.85
C HIS A 464 -37.57 19.58 -9.78
N ARG A 465 -38.30 19.73 -8.67
CA ARG A 465 -38.55 18.70 -7.64
C ARG A 465 -39.86 17.96 -7.95
N ASN A 466 -39.78 16.76 -8.51
CA ASN A 466 -40.92 15.87 -8.72
C ASN A 466 -41.39 15.26 -7.38
N GLN A 467 -42.57 15.68 -6.92
CA GLN A 467 -43.28 15.05 -5.81
C GLN A 467 -44.00 13.78 -6.30
N ARG A 468 -43.58 12.63 -5.79
CA ARG A 468 -44.25 11.34 -6.02
C ARG A 468 -45.43 11.20 -5.05
N GLY A 469 -46.61 10.99 -5.62
CA GLY A 469 -47.89 10.93 -4.95
C GLY A 469 -48.03 9.77 -3.96
N LYS A 470 -48.66 10.11 -2.84
CA LYS A 470 -49.13 9.23 -1.76
C LYS A 470 -50.56 8.81 -2.12
N LYS A 471 -50.77 7.52 -2.42
CA LYS A 471 -52.10 6.89 -2.43
C LYS A 471 -52.05 5.64 -1.56
N ARG A 472 -52.63 5.71 -0.37
CA ARG A 472 -53.09 4.55 0.40
C ARG A 472 -54.62 4.59 0.35
N GLY A 473 -55.20 3.59 -0.29
CA GLY A 473 -56.63 3.32 -0.26
C GLY A 473 -56.95 2.47 0.95
N GLU A 474 -57.98 2.90 1.67
CA GLU A 474 -58.72 2.14 2.67
C GLU A 474 -59.57 1.07 1.98
N GLY A 475 -59.73 -0.08 2.63
CA GLY A 475 -60.60 -1.17 2.19
C GLY A 475 -60.65 -2.21 3.30
N ALA A 476 -61.78 -2.26 3.99
CA ALA A 476 -62.00 -2.94 5.26
C ALA A 476 -62.68 -4.32 5.10
N VAL A 477 -62.73 -5.03 6.23
CA VAL A 477 -63.69 -6.08 6.64
C VAL A 477 -63.48 -7.49 6.09
N ARG A 478 -63.13 -8.42 6.99
CA ARG A 478 -63.95 -9.63 7.27
C ARG A 478 -63.57 -10.29 8.59
N ASP A 479 -64.62 -10.70 9.27
CA ASP A 479 -64.73 -11.18 10.64
C ASP A 479 -64.30 -12.64 10.84
N ASP A 480 -63.88 -12.88 12.08
CA ASP A 480 -64.23 -13.94 13.04
C ASP A 480 -64.05 -15.45 12.82
N ASP A 481 -63.71 -16.02 13.99
CA ASP A 481 -63.95 -17.36 14.52
C ASP A 481 -63.10 -18.54 14.02
N SER A 482 -62.18 -19.02 14.86
CA SER A 482 -62.53 -20.03 15.89
C SER A 482 -61.33 -20.55 16.68
N GLU A 483 -61.66 -20.88 17.93
CA GLU A 483 -60.83 -21.30 19.06
C GLU A 483 -60.21 -22.70 18.93
N SER A 484 -59.07 -22.90 19.62
CA SER A 484 -58.80 -24.00 20.58
C SER A 484 -57.31 -23.91 20.99
N GLU A 485 -56.96 -23.49 22.21
CA GLU A 485 -56.78 -24.34 23.41
C GLU A 485 -56.10 -25.69 23.08
N SER A 486 -55.07 -26.19 23.75
CA SER A 486 -54.38 -25.89 25.00
C SER A 486 -53.26 -26.94 25.13
N ARG A 487 -52.10 -26.62 25.72
CA ARG A 487 -51.54 -27.37 26.86
C ARG A 487 -50.17 -26.91 27.34
N GLU A 488 -50.12 -26.87 28.66
CA GLU A 488 -49.04 -26.50 29.55
C GLU A 488 -47.95 -27.56 29.71
N GLN A 489 -46.74 -27.01 29.90
CA GLN A 489 -45.69 -27.31 30.88
C GLN A 489 -44.83 -28.61 30.88
N PRO A 490 -43.53 -28.46 31.26
CA PRO A 490 -42.54 -29.54 31.54
C PRO A 490 -42.66 -29.96 33.04
N PRO A 491 -41.69 -30.60 33.75
CA PRO A 491 -40.35 -31.14 33.43
C PRO A 491 -40.09 -32.58 33.97
N SER A 492 -38.93 -33.19 33.68
CA SER A 492 -38.42 -34.28 34.52
C SER A 492 -36.88 -34.39 34.57
N LYS A 493 -36.41 -34.87 35.72
CA LYS A 493 -35.05 -34.88 36.25
C LYS A 493 -34.31 -36.19 35.95
N ALA A 494 -32.97 -36.06 35.90
CA ALA A 494 -31.93 -36.89 36.54
C ALA A 494 -31.70 -38.39 36.19
N THR A 495 -30.44 -38.71 35.91
CA THR A 495 -29.57 -39.84 36.39
C THR A 495 -28.21 -39.62 35.69
N ARG A 496 -27.02 -39.42 36.30
CA ARG A 496 -26.19 -40.13 37.31
C ARG A 496 -25.80 -41.56 36.91
N SER A 497 -24.56 -41.78 36.47
CA SER A 497 -23.66 -42.87 36.91
C SER A 497 -22.30 -42.91 36.17
N HIS A 498 -21.25 -43.07 36.98
CA HIS A 498 -19.88 -43.54 36.74
C HIS A 498 -19.61 -44.55 35.60
N LYS A 499 -18.40 -44.51 35.01
CA LYS A 499 -17.34 -45.52 35.29
C LYS A 499 -15.96 -45.16 34.73
N ASP A 500 -14.96 -45.62 35.48
CA ASP A 500 -13.51 -45.49 35.35
C ASP A 500 -12.92 -46.18 34.11
N HIS A 501 -11.83 -45.63 33.57
CA HIS A 501 -10.53 -46.30 33.46
C HIS A 501 -9.38 -45.31 33.27
#